data_AF-A0A2Z4RQ07-F1
#
_entry.id   AF-A0A2Z4RQ07-F1
#
_cell.length_a   1.000
_cell.length_b   1.000
_cell.length_c   1.000
_cell.angle_alpha   90.00
_cell.angle_beta   90.00
_cell.angle_gamma   90.00
#
_symmetry.space_group_name_H-M   'P 1'
#
loop_
_entity.id
_entity.type
_entity.pdbx_description
1 polymer ?
#
loop_
_entity_poly.entity_id
_entity_poly.type
_entity_poly.pdbx_seq_one_letter_code
_entity_poly.pdbx_strand_id
1 'polypeptide(L)' 'MDYFIIFITTVAGLYFHWWLYVRIKRWMDRDLALALAGSDERKKAFMLQQLANAQAQKIKRRDLPQWLEAAAAGYPDR' A
#
# COMPACT_ATOMS: atom_id res chain seq x y z
N MET A 1 18.98 32.64 15.42
CA MET A 1 19.75 31.71 14.56
C MET A 1 19.92 30.31 15.14
N ASP A 2 19.31 29.97 16.30
CA ASP A 2 19.43 28.63 16.91
C ASP A 2 18.29 27.66 16.54
N TYR A 3 17.10 28.21 16.23
CA TYR A 3 15.90 27.43 15.91
C TYR A 3 15.98 26.66 14.58
N PHE A 4 16.90 27.02 13.70
CA PHE A 4 17.00 26.42 12.36
C PHE A 4 17.53 24.98 12.43
N ILE A 5 18.48 24.72 13.33
CA ILE A 5 19.08 23.39 13.52
C ILE A 5 18.07 22.45 14.19
N ILE A 6 17.33 22.96 15.18
CA ILE A 6 16.26 22.23 15.86
C ILE A 6 15.17 21.86 14.84
N PHE A 7 14.73 22.84 14.04
CA PHE A 7 13.72 22.62 13.01
C PHE A 7 14.18 21.58 11.98
N ILE A 8 15.40 21.71 11.44
CA ILE A 8 15.95 20.76 10.46
C ILE A 8 16.06 19.35 11.07
N THR A 9 16.52 19.23 12.31
CA THR A 9 16.67 17.92 12.99
C THR A 9 15.31 17.25 13.20
N THR A 10 14.31 17.99 13.68
CA THR A 10 12.96 17.45 13.90
C THR A 10 12.31 17.05 12.58
N VAL A 11 12.41 17.90 11.55
CA VAL A 11 11.86 17.60 10.23
C VAL A 11 12.60 16.43 9.59
N ALA A 12 13.92 16.31 9.77
CA ALA A 12 14.70 15.18 9.27
C ALA A 12 14.25 13.85 9.91
N GLY A 13 14.00 13.83 11.22
CA GLY A 13 13.47 12.64 11.90
C GLY A 13 12.09 12.23 11.39
N LEU A 14 11.19 13.21 11.21
CA LEU A 14 9.84 12.97 10.68
C LEU A 14 9.88 12.52 9.21
N TYR A 15 10.76 13.13 8.42
CA TYR A 15 10.97 12.82 7.03
C TYR A 15 11.58 11.44 6.84
N PHE A 16 12.51 11.03 7.71
CA PHE A 16 13.11 9.70 7.68
C PHE A 16 12.07 8.61 7.94
N HIS A 17 11.15 8.84 8.88
CA HIS A 17 10.03 7.93 9.15
C HIS A 17 9.09 7.82 7.96
N TRP A 18 8.70 8.96 7.37
CA TRP A 18 7.85 8.98 6.17
C TRP A 18 8.53 8.29 4.99
N TRP A 19 9.82 8.55 4.79
CA TRP A 19 10.62 7.97 3.73
C TRP A 19 10.73 6.46 3.88
N LEU A 20 11.09 5.94 5.08
CA LEU A 20 11.11 4.51 5.35
C LEU A 20 9.74 3.86 5.13
N TYR A 21 8.67 4.52 5.56
CA TYR A 21 7.30 4.05 5.36
C TYR A 21 6.96 3.92 3.86
N VAL A 22 7.29 4.92 3.04
CA VAL A 22 7.08 4.87 1.58
C VAL A 22 7.98 3.84 0.92
N ARG A 23 9.24 3.71 1.36
CA ARG A 23 10.22 2.80 0.77
C ARG A 23 9.87 1.35 1.07
N ILE A 24 9.52 1.01 2.30
CA ILE A 24 9.01 -0.32 2.68
C ILE A 24 7.71 -0.60 1.94
N LYS A 25 6.77 0.35 1.88
CA LYS A 25 5.51 0.16 1.16
C LYS A 25 5.70 -0.06 -0.35
N ARG A 26 6.65 0.64 -0.99
CA ARG A 26 6.98 0.47 -2.42
C ARG A 26 7.66 -0.87 -2.70
N TRP A 27 8.40 -1.41 -1.73
CA TRP A 27 8.94 -2.76 -1.81
C TRP A 27 7.86 -3.80 -1.59
N MET A 28 6.97 -3.60 -0.62
CA MET A 28 5.87 -4.51 -0.31
C MET A 28 4.84 -4.60 -1.43
N ASP A 29 4.54 -3.51 -2.15
CA ASP A 29 3.67 -3.54 -3.34
C ASP A 29 4.31 -4.34 -4.48
N ARG A 30 5.62 -4.21 -4.65
CA ARG A 30 6.40 -4.98 -5.63
C ARG A 30 6.48 -6.46 -5.25
N ASP A 31 6.66 -6.74 -3.96
CA ASP A 31 6.74 -8.09 -3.40
C ASP A 31 5.37 -8.77 -3.37
N LEU A 32 4.31 -8.03 -3.06
CA LEU A 32 2.91 -8.47 -3.13
C LEU A 32 2.52 -8.77 -4.58
N ALA A 33 2.90 -7.91 -5.54
CA ALA A 33 2.67 -8.18 -6.96
C ALA A 33 3.48 -9.39 -7.47
N LEU A 34 4.69 -9.61 -6.93
CA LEU A 34 5.55 -10.75 -7.28
C LEU A 34 5.03 -12.06 -6.65
N ALA A 35 4.62 -12.05 -5.38
CA ALA A 35 4.00 -13.16 -4.67
C ALA A 35 2.63 -13.52 -5.27
N LEU A 36 1.85 -12.52 -5.69
CA LEU A 36 0.56 -12.72 -6.37
C LEU A 36 0.71 -13.21 -7.82
N ALA A 37 1.84 -12.95 -8.46
CA ALA A 37 2.16 -13.49 -9.79
C ALA A 37 2.53 -14.99 -9.76
N GLY A 38 2.68 -15.59 -8.58
CA GLY A 38 3.20 -16.95 -8.41
C GLY A 38 2.20 -18.11 -8.51
N SER A 39 0.88 -17.93 -8.53
CA SER A 39 -0.03 -19.12 -8.56
C SER A 39 -1.44 -19.00 -9.17
N ASP A 40 -2.09 -17.83 -9.36
CA ASP A 40 -3.48 -17.82 -9.89
C ASP A 40 -3.83 -16.55 -10.67
N GLU A 41 -3.72 -16.60 -12.00
CA GLU A 41 -4.09 -15.48 -12.90
C GLU A 41 -5.55 -15.04 -12.75
N ARG A 42 -6.48 -15.95 -12.43
CA ARG A 42 -7.90 -15.62 -12.26
C ARG A 42 -8.15 -14.80 -11.01
N LYS A 43 -7.52 -15.18 -9.89
CA LYS A 43 -7.63 -14.46 -8.61
C LYS A 43 -6.93 -13.10 -8.70
N LYS A 44 -5.84 -13.02 -9.45
CA LYS A 44 -5.12 -11.78 -9.76
C LYS A 44 -5.97 -10.80 -10.58
N ALA A 45 -6.64 -11.29 -11.63
CA ALA A 45 -7.55 -10.46 -12.42
C ALA A 45 -8.69 -9.92 -11.57
N PHE A 46 -9.26 -10.74 -10.69
CA PHE A 46 -10.30 -10.32 -9.76
C PHE A 46 -9.80 -9.26 -8.75
N MET A 47 -8.64 -9.47 -8.14
CA MET A 47 -8.02 -8.48 -7.24
C MET A 47 -7.67 -7.17 -7.95
N LEU A 48 -7.19 -7.21 -9.20
CA LEU A 48 -6.95 -6.03 -10.02
C LEU A 48 -8.23 -5.24 -10.30
N GLN A 49 -9.32 -5.94 -10.60
CA GLN A 49 -10.63 -5.33 -10.82
C GLN A 49 -11.16 -4.66 -9.53
N GLN A 50 -10.99 -5.33 -8.41
CA GLN A 50 -11.35 -4.83 -7.08
C GLN A 50 -10.49 -3.59 -6.74
N LEU A 51 -9.19 -3.62 -7.04
CA LEU A 51 -8.27 -2.50 -6.85
C LEU A 51 -8.66 -1.28 -7.72
N ALA A 52 -9.04 -1.50 -8.98
CA ALA A 52 -9.58 -0.45 -9.84
C ALA A 52 -10.87 0.16 -9.26
N ASN A 53 -11.74 -0.67 -8.68
CA ASN A 53 -12.96 -0.22 -8.02
C ASN A 53 -12.67 0.57 -6.72
N ALA A 54 -11.68 0.15 -5.92
CA ALA A 54 -11.21 0.91 -4.76
C ALA A 54 -10.63 2.27 -5.14
N GLN A 55 -9.90 2.31 -6.26
CA GLN A 55 -9.30 3.52 -6.78
C GLN A 55 -10.36 4.49 -7.31
N ALA A 56 -11.40 3.98 -7.98
CA ALA A 56 -12.58 4.75 -8.37
C ALA A 56 -13.34 5.30 -7.15
N GLN A 57 -13.40 4.54 -6.06
CA GLN A 57 -13.99 4.95 -4.78
C GLN A 57 -13.06 5.84 -3.92
N LYS A 58 -11.86 6.20 -4.41
CA LYS A 58 -10.85 6.99 -3.66
C LYS A 58 -10.55 6.44 -2.26
N ILE A 59 -10.56 5.11 -2.10
CA ILE A 59 -10.17 4.49 -0.83
C ILE A 59 -8.73 4.90 -0.51
N LYS A 60 -8.50 5.37 0.73
CA LYS A 60 -7.17 5.78 1.16
C LYS A 60 -6.20 4.63 0.96
N ARG A 61 -5.06 4.89 0.33
CA ARG A 61 -3.99 3.90 0.06
C ARG A 61 -3.42 3.19 1.30
N ARG A 62 -3.81 3.60 2.52
CA ARG A 62 -3.52 2.89 3.78
C ARG A 62 -4.52 1.77 4.07
N ASP A 63 -5.78 1.96 3.69
CA ASP A 63 -6.87 1.00 3.85
C ASP A 63 -7.00 0.08 2.63
N LEU A 64 -6.37 0.43 1.51
CA LEU A 64 -6.36 -0.39 0.30
C LEU A 64 -5.97 -1.86 0.54
N PRO A 65 -4.91 -2.22 1.31
CA PRO A 65 -4.61 -3.62 1.62
C PRO A 65 -5.72 -4.31 2.43
N GLN A 66 -6.21 -3.66 3.50
CA GLN A 66 -7.27 -4.22 4.35
C GLN A 66 -8.61 -4.36 3.60
N TRP A 67 -8.90 -3.43 2.68
CA TRP A 67 -10.08 -3.48 1.83
C TRP A 67 -9.95 -4.57 0.76
N LEU A 68 -8.75 -4.78 0.20
CA LEU A 68 -8.49 -5.88 -0.72
C LEU A 68 -8.60 -7.24 0.00
N GLU A 69 -8.12 -7.34 1.24
CA GLU A 69 -8.28 -8.52 2.10
C GLU A 69 -9.76 -8.80 2.41
N ALA A 70 -10.53 -7.77 2.78
CA ALA A 70 -11.96 -7.90 3.01
C ALA A 70 -12.73 -8.31 1.73
N ALA A 71 -12.36 -7.75 0.58
CA ALA A 71 -12.98 -8.10 -0.70
C ALA A 71 -12.57 -9.51 -1.18
N ALA A 72 -11.35 -9.95 -0.88
CA ALA A 72 -10.90 -11.32 -1.13
C ALA A 72 -11.56 -12.35 -0.20
N ALA A 73 -11.80 -11.99 1.07
CA ALA A 73 -12.56 -12.81 2.02
C ALA A 73 -14.03 -12.95 1.64
N GLY A 74 -14.58 -11.95 0.93
CA GLY A 74 -15.93 -11.99 0.36
C GLY A 74 -16.03 -12.68 -1.00
N TYR A 75 -14.93 -13.19 -1.57
CA TYR A 75 -14.96 -13.90 -2.84
C TYR A 75 -15.65 -15.25 -2.65
N PRO A 76 -16.87 -15.46 -3.19
CA PRO A 76 -17.51 -16.76 -3.16
C PRO A 76 -16.79 -17.61 -4.22
N ASP A 77 -15.94 -18.52 -3.76
CA ASP A 77 -15.43 -19.62 -4.57
C ASP A 77 -16.64 -20.49 -4.99
N ARG A 78 -17.15 -20.25 -6.20
CA ARG A 78 -18.24 -21.03 -6.81
C ARG A 78 -17.84 -21.43 -8.21
#